data_AF-A0A413QR59-F1
#
_entry.id   AF-A0A413QR59-F1
#
_cell.length_a   1.000
_cell.length_b   1.000
_cell.length_c   1.000
_cell.angle_alpha   90.00
_cell.angle_beta   90.00
_cell.angle_gamma   90.00
#
_symmetry.space_group_name_H-M   'P 1'
#
loop_
_entity.id
_entity.type
_entity.pdbx_description
1 polymer ?
#
loop_
_entity_poly.entity_id
_entity_poly.type
_entity_poly.pdbx_seq_one_letter_code
_entity_poly.pdbx_strand_id
1 'polypeptide(L)' 'MQSACRLRQIRENADLTQEQFSEILGISVSAYKKVESGENQVSIASLSNLYKKMNVSTDYILFGKKKDVEETWQTILNCT' A
#
# COMPACT_ATOMS: atom_id res chain seq x y z
N MET A 1 5.87 -2.95 11.32
CA MET A 1 6.41 -3.05 9.94
C MET A 1 6.18 -1.74 9.20
N GLN A 2 7.08 -1.34 8.27
CA GLN A 2 6.94 -0.06 7.55
C GLN A 2 5.72 -0.01 6.61
N SER A 3 5.36 -1.13 5.99
CA SER A 3 4.17 -1.24 5.13
C SER A 3 2.86 -0.98 5.88
N ALA A 4 2.76 -1.42 7.13
CA ALA A 4 1.62 -1.17 8.00
C ALA A 4 1.44 0.34 8.28
N CYS A 5 2.53 1.06 8.57
CA CYS A 5 2.50 2.51 8.75
C CYS A 5 2.02 3.24 7.48
N ARG A 6 2.46 2.80 6.30
CA ARG A 6 2.01 3.37 5.02
C ARG A 6 0.53 3.12 4.76
N LEU A 7 0.03 1.91 5.04
CA LEU A 7 -1.40 1.61 4.92
C LEU A 7 -2.25 2.47 5.85
N ARG A 8 -1.79 2.67 7.09
CA ARG A 8 -2.44 3.57 8.05
C ARG A 8 -2.49 5.01 7.55
N GLN A 9 -1.37 5.54 7.04
CA GLN A 9 -1.31 6.89 6.49
C GLN A 9 -2.25 7.08 5.31
N ILE A 10 -2.33 6.11 4.39
CA ILE A 10 -3.27 6.17 3.26
C ILE A 10 -4.72 6.21 3.75
N ARG A 11 -5.06 5.37 4.73
CA ARG A 11 -6.39 5.34 5.31
C ARG A 11 -6.75 6.68 5.97
N GLU A 12 -5.86 7.19 6.82
CA GLU A 12 -6.08 8.44 7.56
C GLU A 12 -6.14 9.66 6.61
N ASN A 13 -5.28 9.72 5.58
CA ASN A 13 -5.31 10.80 4.59
C ASN A 13 -6.55 10.75 3.67
N ALA A 14 -7.24 9.61 3.61
CA ALA A 14 -8.49 9.46 2.89
C ALA A 14 -9.73 9.63 3.80
N ASP A 15 -9.53 10.01 5.07
CA ASP A 15 -10.58 10.15 6.09
C ASP A 15 -11.43 8.88 6.28
N LEU A 16 -10.82 7.70 6.13
CA LEU A 16 -11.50 6.41 6.22
C LEU A 16 -11.37 5.77 7.61
N THR A 17 -12.46 5.15 8.08
CA THR A 17 -12.40 4.27 9.25
C THR A 17 -11.71 2.95 8.93
N GLN A 18 -11.31 2.19 9.96
CA GLN A 18 -10.72 0.85 9.76
C GLN A 18 -11.72 -0.10 9.08
N GLU A 19 -13.01 0.05 9.35
CA GLU A 19 -14.09 -0.71 8.74
C GLU A 19 -14.14 -0.43 7.23
N GLN A 20 -14.27 0.84 6.82
CA GLN A 20 -14.33 1.24 5.41
C GLN A 20 -13.08 0.80 4.65
N PHE A 21 -11.90 0.94 5.25
CA PHE A 21 -10.66 0.53 4.59
C PHE A 21 -10.52 -0.99 4.48
N SER A 22 -11.05 -1.75 5.43
CA SER A 22 -11.09 -3.22 5.34
C SER A 22 -11.97 -3.70 4.17
N GLU A 23 -13.09 -3.02 3.89
CA GLU A 23 -13.95 -3.30 2.73
C GLU A 23 -13.23 -3.00 1.41
N ILE A 24 -12.43 -1.93 1.35
CA ILE A 24 -11.57 -1.64 0.20
C ILE A 24 -10.58 -2.78 -0.01
N LEU A 25 -9.85 -3.18 1.03
CA LEU A 25 -8.88 -4.27 0.96
C LEU A 25 -9.50 -5.66 0.74
N GLY A 26 -10.81 -5.81 0.95
CA GLY A 26 -11.54 -7.08 0.80
C GLY A 26 -11.22 -8.08 1.91
N ILE A 27 -11.01 -7.60 3.14
CA ILE A 27 -10.72 -8.43 4.32
C ILE A 27 -11.60 -8.00 5.50
N SER A 28 -11.68 -8.81 6.56
CA SER A 28 -12.40 -8.41 7.76
C SER A 28 -11.70 -7.25 8.48
N VAL A 29 -12.48 -6.46 9.24
CA VAL A 29 -11.95 -5.39 10.11
C VAL A 29 -10.90 -5.92 11.09
N SER A 30 -11.13 -7.11 11.66
CA SER A 30 -10.19 -7.77 12.56
C SER A 30 -8.88 -8.14 11.88
N ALA A 31 -8.93 -8.63 10.63
CA ALA A 31 -7.73 -8.90 9.84
C ALA A 31 -6.98 -7.61 9.50
N TYR A 32 -7.71 -6.54 9.13
CA TYR A 32 -7.08 -5.25 8.87
C TYR A 32 -6.42 -4.65 10.12
N LYS A 33 -7.03 -4.75 11.31
CA LYS A 33 -6.42 -4.31 12.57
C LYS A 33 -5.06 -4.96 12.81
N LYS A 34 -4.93 -6.27 12.55
CA LYS A 34 -3.65 -6.99 12.65
C LYS A 34 -2.64 -6.57 11.58
N VAL A 35 -3.12 -6.26 10.38
CA VAL A 35 -2.26 -5.71 9.31
C VAL A 35 -1.76 -4.31 9.68
N GLU A 36 -2.64 -3.44 10.18
CA GLU A 36 -2.32 -2.06 10.54
C GLU A 36 -1.41 -1.96 11.77
N SER A 37 -1.57 -2.86 12.75
CA SER A 37 -0.64 -3.00 13.88
C SER A 37 0.72 -3.59 13.48
N GLY A 38 0.79 -4.23 12.30
CA GLY A 38 1.97 -4.94 11.83
C GLY A 38 2.17 -6.33 12.44
N GLU A 39 1.15 -6.88 13.12
CA GLU A 39 1.11 -8.28 13.56
C GLU A 39 1.06 -9.22 12.35
N ASN A 40 0.28 -8.85 11.32
CA ASN A 40 0.16 -9.59 10.07
C ASN A 40 0.69 -8.78 8.89
N GLN A 41 1.21 -9.50 7.88
CA GLN A 41 1.54 -8.88 6.60
C GLN A 41 0.28 -8.68 5.74
N VAL A 42 0.28 -7.63 4.92
CA VAL A 42 -0.77 -7.41 3.92
C VAL A 42 -0.65 -8.45 2.81
N SER A 43 -1.78 -9.04 2.39
CA SER A 43 -1.80 -10.05 1.32
C SER A 43 -1.67 -9.41 -0.07
N ILE A 44 -1.20 -10.20 -1.05
CA ILE A 44 -1.16 -9.78 -2.46
C ILE A 44 -2.58 -9.43 -2.97
N ALA A 45 -3.60 -10.18 -2.56
CA ALA A 45 -4.98 -9.89 -2.92
C ALA A 45 -5.45 -8.52 -2.40
N SER A 46 -5.12 -8.19 -1.14
CA SER A 46 -5.41 -6.87 -0.56
C SER A 46 -4.66 -5.74 -1.26
N LEU A 47 -3.39 -5.96 -1.65
CA LEU A 47 -2.61 -5.01 -2.44
C LEU A 47 -3.21 -4.78 -3.83
N SER A 48 -3.69 -5.85 -4.49
CA SER A 48 -4.39 -5.75 -5.78
C SER A 48 -5.68 -4.96 -5.65
N ASN A 49 -6.46 -5.19 -4.60
CA ASN A 49 -7.67 -4.43 -4.33
C ASN A 49 -7.38 -2.95 -4.05
N LEU A 50 -6.33 -2.66 -3.29
CA LEU A 50 -5.90 -1.29 -3.01
C LEU A 50 -5.51 -0.56 -4.30
N TYR A 51 -4.75 -1.21 -5.18
CA TYR A 51 -4.42 -0.66 -6.50
C TYR A 51 -5.67 -0.40 -7.33
N LYS A 52 -6.56 -1.39 -7.47
CA LYS A 52 -7.78 -1.27 -8.30
C LYS A 52 -8.76 -0.21 -7.79
N LYS A 53 -8.91 -0.08 -6.47
CA LYS A 53 -9.93 0.79 -5.86
C LYS A 53 -9.44 2.20 -5.52
N MET A 54 -8.14 2.35 -5.25
CA MET A 54 -7.57 3.62 -4.82
C MET A 54 -6.41 4.11 -5.69
N ASN A 55 -6.01 3.35 -6.72
CA ASN A 55 -4.89 3.68 -7.60
C ASN A 55 -3.57 3.92 -6.83
N VAL A 56 -3.39 3.25 -5.69
CA VAL A 56 -2.17 3.32 -4.89
C VAL A 56 -1.17 2.29 -5.41
N SER A 57 0.07 2.73 -5.64
CA SER A 57 1.17 1.84 -6.06
C SER A 57 1.50 0.82 -4.98
N THR A 58 1.50 -0.47 -5.37
CA THR A 58 1.95 -1.56 -4.50
C THR A 58 3.43 -1.42 -4.13
N ASP A 59 4.29 -0.95 -5.04
CA ASP A 59 5.71 -0.69 -4.77
C ASP A 59 5.90 0.32 -3.63
N TYR A 60 5.06 1.37 -3.60
CA TYR A 60 5.09 2.32 -2.49
C TYR A 60 4.75 1.63 -1.16
N ILE A 61 3.74 0.76 -1.14
CA ILE A 61 3.38 0.02 0.09
C ILE A 61 4.50 -0.92 0.55
N LEU A 62 5.17 -1.60 -0.38
CA LEU A 62 6.18 -2.62 -0.05
C LEU A 62 7.56 -1.99 0.25
N PHE A 63 8.00 -1.06 -0.58
CA PHE A 63 9.38 -0.55 -0.56
C PHE A 63 9.47 0.91 -0.11
N GLY A 64 8.36 1.66 -0.10
CA GLY A 64 8.36 3.08 0.24
C GLY A 64 8.93 3.99 -0.83
N LYS A 65 9.30 3.42 -1.98
CA LYS A 65 9.81 4.19 -3.11
C LYS A 65 8.64 4.83 -3.85
N LYS A 66 8.68 6.15 -3.98
CA LYS A 66 7.95 6.81 -5.07
C LYS A 66 8.80 6.61 -6.32
N LYS A 67 8.17 6.28 -7.45
CA LYS A 67 8.90 6.29 -8.73
C LYS A 67 9.40 7.71 -8.95
N ASP A 68 10.70 7.91 -8.80
CA ASP A 68 11.33 9.10 -9.34
C ASP A 68 11.48 8.85 -10.85
N VAL A 69 10.80 9.68 -11.64
CA VAL A 69 10.81 9.55 -13.09
C VAL A 69 12.24 9.73 -13.60
N GLU A 70 13.03 10.57 -12.93
CA GLU A 70 14.41 10.85 -13.28
C GLU A 70 15.33 9.62 -13.09
N GLU A 71 15.20 8.88 -11.97
CA GLU A 71 15.99 7.65 -11.75
C GLU A 71 15.71 6.56 -12.80
N THR A 72 14.46 6.50 -13.28
CA THR A 72 14.04 5.48 -14.26
C THR A 72 14.72 5.71 -15.61
N TRP A 73 14.81 6.97 -16.06
CA TRP A 73 15.47 7.32 -17.32
C TRP A 73 16.99 7.13 -17.26
N GLN A 74 17.62 7.48 -16.13
CA GLN A 74 19.05 7.26 -15.92
C GLN A 74 19.43 5.77 -15.97
N THR A 75 18.56 4.89 -15.48
CA THR A 75 18.80 3.44 -15.53
C THR A 75 18.73 2.90 -16.97
N ILE A 76 17.80 3.40 -17.78
CA ILE A 76 17.66 2.99 -19.18
C ILE A 76 18.83 3.50 -20.03
N LEU A 77 19.26 4.75 -19.83
CA LEU A 77 20.37 5.36 -20.56
C LEU A 77 21.71 4.66 -20.31
N ASN A 78 21.94 4.20 -19.07
CA ASN A 78 23.18 3.50 -18.67
C ASN A 78 23.20 2.01 -19.02
N CYS A 79 22.14 1.48 -19.64
CA CYS A 79 22.09 0.12 -20.19
C CYS A 79 22.34 0.05 -21.70
N THR A 80 22.75 1.16 -22.32
CA THR A 80 23.27 1.27 -23.69
C THR A 80 24.69 1.79 -23.68
#